data_AF-X1GH14-F1
#
_entry.id   AF-X1GH14-F1
#
_cell.length_a   1.000
_cell.length_b   1.000
_cell.length_c   1.000
_cell.angle_alpha   90.00
_cell.angle_beta   90.00
_cell.angle_gamma   90.00
#
_symmetry.space_group_name_H-M   'P 1'
#
loop_
_entity.id
_entity.type
_entity.pdbx_description
1 polymer ?
#
loop_
_entity_poly.entity_id
_entity_poly.type
_entity_poly.pdbx_seq_one_letter_code
_entity_poly.pdbx_strand_id
1 'polypeptide(L)'
;MLSQEELLRLLDKAMALKGGIIEISDLGEAVLQPQKFTKFVRQMQEDTVILPEARYITMDSQIVEIDRIAFLKRILKSGEKVVGETKSHRDLDESEFTKPTIATNKLIANEFQAIVSLRDKMLRRNIEKEGFENTLIDMLGEAVGRDSEELYLFANTDMTYSQDDVLSKLNGWVKLAVNAVYGVDEEGYIEKDFDPNATTFPENMFKAILDATP
;
A
#
# COMPACT_ATOMS: atom_id res chain seq x y z
N MET A 1 18.30 -1.46 -57.63
CA MET A 1 16.84 -1.63 -57.57
C MET A 1 16.58 -2.60 -56.43
N LEU A 2 15.92 -2.16 -55.35
CA LEU A 2 15.51 -3.05 -54.25
C LEU A 2 14.64 -4.18 -54.81
N SER A 3 14.79 -5.39 -54.30
CA SER A 3 13.98 -6.52 -54.75
C SER A 3 12.52 -6.34 -54.29
N GLN A 4 11.57 -6.92 -55.02
CA GLN A 4 10.15 -6.78 -54.74
C GLN A 4 9.76 -7.32 -53.34
N GLU A 5 10.51 -8.29 -52.82
CA GLU A 5 10.39 -8.80 -51.45
C GLU A 5 10.90 -7.81 -50.39
N GLU A 6 11.99 -7.10 -50.66
CA GLU A 6 12.48 -6.04 -49.77
C GLU A 6 11.50 -4.87 -49.71
N LEU A 7 10.88 -4.53 -50.84
CA LEU A 7 9.88 -3.47 -50.92
C LEU A 7 8.60 -3.86 -50.18
N LEU A 8 8.17 -5.12 -50.27
CA LEU A 8 7.03 -5.66 -49.53
C LEU A 8 7.28 -5.69 -48.02
N ARG A 9 8.47 -6.11 -47.57
CA ARG A 9 8.84 -6.07 -46.13
C ARG A 9 8.88 -4.66 -45.57
N LEU A 10 9.34 -3.69 -46.35
CA LEU A 10 9.32 -2.28 -45.97
C LEU A 10 7.89 -1.72 -45.91
N LEU A 11 7.03 -2.15 -46.83
CA LEU A 11 5.63 -1.73 -46.87
C LEU A 11 4.83 -2.35 -45.72
N ASP A 12 5.11 -3.59 -45.35
CA ASP A 12 4.50 -4.28 -44.21
C ASP A 12 4.94 -3.67 -42.88
N LYS A 13 6.24 -3.35 -42.72
CA LYS A 13 6.74 -2.55 -41.59
C LYS A 13 6.09 -1.16 -41.53
N ALA A 14 5.90 -0.50 -42.67
CA ALA A 14 5.24 0.80 -42.73
C ALA A 14 3.73 0.74 -42.46
N MET A 15 3.07 -0.38 -42.80
CA MET A 15 1.65 -0.62 -42.50
C MET A 15 1.43 -1.00 -41.03
N ALA A 16 2.34 -1.76 -40.42
CA ALA A 16 2.37 -2.01 -38.98
C ALA A 16 2.54 -0.70 -38.18
N LEU A 17 3.43 0.20 -38.62
CA LEU A 17 3.65 1.51 -37.99
C LEU A 17 2.42 2.43 -38.05
N LYS A 18 1.49 2.21 -38.99
CA LYS A 18 0.34 3.08 -39.26
C LYS A 18 -0.96 2.61 -38.60
N GLY A 19 -1.02 1.40 -38.04
CA GLY A 19 -2.28 0.81 -37.55
C GLY A 19 -2.22 -0.14 -36.37
N GLY A 20 -1.05 -0.56 -35.88
CA GLY A 20 -0.93 -1.57 -34.83
C GLY A 20 -0.60 -0.96 -33.47
N ILE A 21 -1.21 -1.49 -32.42
CA ILE A 21 -0.79 -1.35 -31.02
C ILE A 21 0.74 -1.53 -30.98
N ILE A 22 1.46 -0.53 -30.49
CA ILE A 22 2.90 -0.68 -30.25
C ILE A 22 3.03 -1.69 -29.10
N GLU A 23 3.51 -2.90 -29.41
CA GLU A 23 3.78 -3.89 -28.37
C GLU A 23 5.06 -3.51 -27.63
N ILE A 24 5.13 -3.84 -26.34
CA ILE A 24 6.25 -3.49 -25.43
C ILE A 24 7.60 -3.96 -26.00
N SER A 25 7.61 -5.02 -26.82
CA SER A 25 8.82 -5.52 -27.49
C SER A 25 9.43 -4.59 -28.54
N ASP A 26 8.65 -3.66 -29.10
CA ASP A 26 9.11 -2.71 -30.12
C ASP A 26 9.72 -1.43 -29.52
N LEU A 27 9.39 -1.14 -28.26
CA LEU A 27 10.00 -0.11 -27.43
C LEU A 27 11.10 -0.77 -26.60
N GLY A 28 12.26 -1.04 -27.19
CA GLY A 28 13.37 -1.69 -26.48
C GLY A 28 13.57 -1.13 -25.07
N GLU A 29 13.78 -2.02 -24.08
CA GLU A 29 13.81 -1.76 -22.63
C GLU A 29 14.30 -0.34 -22.29
N ALA A 30 13.35 0.59 -22.20
CA ALA A 30 13.65 1.99 -21.92
C ALA A 30 13.69 2.16 -20.41
N VAL A 31 14.87 1.90 -19.82
CA VAL A 31 15.10 2.17 -18.40
C VAL A 31 14.91 3.67 -18.17
N LEU A 32 14.00 4.00 -17.26
CA LEU A 32 13.69 5.38 -16.94
C LEU A 32 14.93 6.07 -16.38
N GLN A 33 15.23 7.27 -16.86
CA GLN A 33 16.35 8.05 -16.34
C GLN A 33 16.17 8.27 -14.83
N PRO A 34 17.22 8.17 -14.00
CA PRO A 34 17.10 8.27 -12.54
C PRO A 34 16.36 9.53 -12.07
N GLN A 35 16.56 10.66 -12.75
CA GLN A 35 15.89 11.93 -12.44
C GLN A 35 14.36 11.86 -12.62
N LYS A 36 13.90 11.14 -13.65
CA LYS A 36 12.48 10.95 -13.96
C LYS A 36 11.84 9.94 -13.02
N PHE A 37 12.60 8.90 -12.63
CA PHE A 37 12.16 7.94 -11.63
C PHE A 37 11.98 8.59 -10.25
N THR A 38 12.95 9.38 -9.79
CA THR A 38 12.81 10.12 -8.53
C THR A 38 11.61 11.07 -8.56
N LYS A 39 11.35 11.72 -9.70
CA LYS A 39 10.17 12.58 -9.87
C LYS A 39 8.88 11.78 -9.76
N PHE A 40 8.81 10.63 -10.44
CA PHE A 40 7.65 9.73 -10.36
C PHE A 40 7.36 9.26 -8.93
N VAL A 41 8.38 8.75 -8.22
CA VAL A 41 8.21 8.28 -6.84
C VAL A 41 7.77 9.41 -5.92
N ARG A 42 8.33 10.61 -6.08
CA ARG A 42 7.92 11.78 -5.30
C ARG A 42 6.48 12.16 -5.59
N GLN A 43 6.08 12.22 -6.86
CA GLN A 43 4.71 12.57 -7.24
C GLN A 43 3.71 11.55 -6.69
N MET A 44 4.02 10.26 -6.81
CA MET A 44 3.22 9.17 -6.25
C MET A 44 3.01 9.32 -4.74
N GLN A 45 4.01 9.83 -4.00
CA GLN A 45 3.92 10.04 -2.56
C GLN A 45 3.16 11.33 -2.20
N GLU A 46 3.57 12.47 -2.77
CA GLU A 46 3.11 13.81 -2.37
C GLU A 46 1.68 14.13 -2.80
N ASP A 47 1.18 13.54 -3.89
CA ASP A 47 -0.17 13.84 -4.41
C ASP A 47 -1.31 13.17 -3.62
N THR A 48 -0.97 12.32 -2.67
CA THR A 48 -1.94 11.48 -1.93
C THR A 48 -2.07 11.95 -0.48
N VAL A 49 -3.14 11.57 0.22
CA VAL A 49 -3.44 12.12 1.56
C VAL A 49 -2.74 11.33 2.67
N ILE A 50 -2.60 10.03 2.48
CA ILE A 50 -2.20 9.04 3.46
C ILE A 50 -0.71 8.70 3.32
N LEU A 51 -0.18 8.58 2.10
CA LEU A 51 1.22 8.20 1.89
C LEU A 51 2.25 9.20 2.46
N PRO A 52 2.03 10.53 2.43
CA PRO A 52 2.98 11.49 3.03
C PRO A 52 3.16 11.31 4.53
N GLU A 53 2.12 10.82 5.23
CA GLU A 53 2.14 10.56 6.67
C GLU A 53 2.82 9.22 7.00
N ALA A 54 2.96 8.33 6.02
CA ALA A 54 3.60 7.04 6.18
C ALA A 54 5.13 7.13 6.00
N ARG A 55 5.88 6.36 6.80
CA ARG A 55 7.33 6.27 6.65
C ARG A 55 7.69 5.46 5.40
N TYR A 56 8.31 6.11 4.43
CA TYR A 56 8.92 5.45 3.27
C TYR A 56 10.34 4.94 3.57
N ILE A 57 10.63 3.71 3.16
CA ILE A 57 11.97 3.09 3.27
C ILE A 57 12.28 2.40 1.94
N THR A 58 13.39 2.79 1.31
CA THR A 58 13.93 2.08 0.15
C THR A 58 14.60 0.78 0.60
N MET A 59 14.17 -0.35 0.05
CA MET A 59 14.70 -1.68 0.39
C MET A 59 15.69 -2.14 -0.69
N ASP A 60 16.84 -2.69 -0.26
CA ASP A 60 17.83 -3.30 -1.18
C ASP A 60 17.54 -4.78 -1.46
N SER A 61 16.68 -5.41 -0.67
CA SER A 61 16.30 -6.83 -0.74
C SER A 61 14.79 -7.01 -0.82
N GLN A 62 14.34 -8.16 -1.35
CA GLN A 62 12.91 -8.48 -1.45
C GLN A 62 12.22 -8.55 -0.07
N ILE A 63 12.96 -8.95 0.96
CA ILE A 63 12.45 -9.09 2.31
C ILE A 63 13.33 -8.24 3.24
N VAL A 64 12.71 -7.41 4.07
CA VAL A 64 13.36 -6.66 5.15
C VAL A 64 12.58 -6.87 6.43
N GLU A 65 13.30 -7.19 7.50
CA GLU A 65 12.74 -7.35 8.84
C GLU A 65 13.04 -6.09 9.66
N ILE A 66 12.00 -5.55 10.29
CA ILE A 66 12.08 -4.39 11.18
C ILE A 66 11.76 -4.87 12.59
N ASP A 67 12.78 -4.91 13.44
CA ASP A 67 12.61 -5.23 14.84
C ASP A 67 11.97 -4.06 15.60
N ARG A 68 10.96 -4.39 16.39
CA ARG A 68 10.24 -3.49 17.27
C ARG A 68 10.42 -3.97 18.70
N ILE A 69 10.89 -3.06 19.56
CA ILE A 69 10.94 -3.29 21.00
C ILE A 69 10.07 -2.21 21.65
N ALA A 70 9.10 -2.64 22.45
CA ALA A 70 8.19 -1.74 23.14
C ALA A 70 7.90 -2.20 24.57
N PHE A 71 7.62 -1.25 25.46
CA PHE A 71 7.08 -1.52 26.79
C PHE A 71 5.58 -1.29 26.77
N LEU A 72 4.81 -2.37 26.62
CA LEU A 72 3.36 -2.29 26.51
C LEU A 72 2.67 -2.03 27.87
N LYS A 73 3.36 -2.31 28.98
CA LYS A 73 2.82 -2.16 30.34
C LYS A 73 3.48 -1.00 31.06
N ARG A 74 2.78 -0.46 32.06
CA ARG A 74 3.29 0.60 32.94
C ARG A 74 4.56 0.14 33.66
N ILE A 75 5.69 0.75 33.29
CA ILE A 75 7.01 0.50 33.88
C ILE A 75 7.10 1.13 35.28
N LEU A 76 6.50 2.30 35.47
CA LEU A 76 6.62 3.04 36.73
C LEU A 76 5.75 2.40 37.83
N LYS A 77 6.41 2.02 38.92
CA LYS A 77 5.79 1.49 40.14
C LYS A 77 6.09 2.43 41.32
N SER A 78 5.18 2.50 42.28
CA SER A 78 5.38 3.30 43.50
C SER A 78 6.50 2.72 44.35
N GLY A 79 7.46 3.55 44.77
CA GLY A 79 8.51 3.18 45.74
C GLY A 79 8.06 3.25 47.20
N GLU A 80 6.81 3.67 47.44
CA GLU A 80 6.18 3.67 48.77
C GLU A 80 4.99 2.71 48.78
N LYS A 81 4.87 1.94 49.86
CA LYS A 81 3.68 1.15 50.19
C LYS A 81 2.95 1.88 51.31
N VAL A 82 1.67 2.16 51.09
CA VAL A 82 0.78 2.71 52.11
C VAL A 82 -0.19 1.62 52.53
N VAL A 83 -0.10 1.20 53.80
CA VAL A 83 -1.08 0.30 54.42
C VAL A 83 -1.63 1.01 55.64
N GLY A 84 -2.83 1.57 55.54
CA GLY A 84 -3.38 2.46 56.56
C GLY A 84 -2.67 3.82 56.57
N GLU A 85 -2.27 4.31 57.75
CA GLU A 85 -1.57 5.60 57.93
C GLU A 85 -0.03 5.49 57.85
N THR A 86 0.53 4.28 57.84
CA THR A 86 1.98 4.08 57.84
C THR A 86 2.51 4.00 56.40
N LYS A 87 3.46 4.88 56.09
CA LYS A 87 4.24 4.85 54.84
C LYS A 87 5.55 4.12 55.06
N SER A 88 5.82 3.08 54.27
CA SER A 88 7.11 2.39 54.26
C SER A 88 7.68 2.32 52.85
N HIS A 89 9.01 2.16 52.75
CA HIS A 89 9.65 1.84 51.48
C HIS A 89 9.06 0.53 50.91
N ARG A 90 8.88 0.50 49.60
CA ARG A 90 8.42 -0.68 48.87
C ARG A 90 9.54 -1.19 47.98
N ASP A 91 10.03 -2.39 48.29
CA ASP A 91 10.82 -3.17 47.36
C ASP A 91 9.89 -3.81 46.32
N LEU A 92 10.33 -3.80 45.07
CA LEU A 92 9.62 -4.42 43.95
C LEU A 92 10.00 -5.90 43.85
N ASP A 93 9.01 -6.76 43.68
CA ASP A 93 9.22 -8.17 43.38
C ASP A 93 9.53 -8.38 41.89
N GLU A 94 10.26 -9.43 41.54
CA GLU A 94 10.63 -9.76 40.15
C GLU A 94 9.40 -10.00 39.26
N SER A 95 8.29 -10.44 39.86
CA SER A 95 6.99 -10.59 39.22
C SER A 95 6.38 -9.26 38.74
N GLU A 96 6.81 -8.13 39.31
CA GLU A 96 6.34 -6.80 38.97
C GLU A 96 7.19 -6.11 37.90
N PHE A 97 8.32 -6.73 37.52
CA PHE A 97 9.18 -6.20 36.47
C PHE A 97 8.50 -6.32 35.11
N THR A 98 8.40 -5.19 34.43
CA THR A 98 7.83 -5.14 33.09
C THR A 98 8.90 -5.59 32.10
N LYS A 99 8.68 -6.75 31.46
CA LYS A 99 9.53 -7.24 30.38
C LYS A 99 9.23 -6.46 29.09
N PRO A 100 10.27 -6.09 28.30
CA PRO A 100 10.05 -5.52 26.97
C PRO A 100 9.41 -6.58 26.07
N THR A 101 8.43 -6.16 25.28
CA THR A 101 7.86 -6.98 24.21
C THR A 101 8.68 -6.75 22.95
N ILE A 102 9.19 -7.84 22.38
CA ILE A 102 9.93 -7.83 21.11
C ILE A 102 8.99 -8.41 20.06
N ALA A 103 8.86 -7.71 18.94
CA ALA A 103 8.11 -8.15 17.77
C ALA A 103 8.89 -7.77 16.51
N THR A 104 8.76 -8.54 15.45
CA THR A 104 9.43 -8.26 14.17
C THR A 104 8.37 -8.09 13.11
N ASN A 105 8.41 -6.94 12.42
CA ASN A 105 7.57 -6.69 11.25
C ASN A 105 8.35 -7.08 10.00
N LYS A 106 7.75 -7.92 9.16
CA LYS A 106 8.34 -8.35 7.89
C LYS A 106 7.75 -7.55 6.74
N LEU A 107 8.60 -6.86 5.99
CA LEU A 107 8.25 -6.23 4.72
C LEU A 107 8.60 -7.18 3.57
N ILE A 108 7.64 -7.42 2.68
CA ILE A 108 7.80 -8.28 1.50
C ILE A 108 7.46 -7.43 0.27
N ALA A 109 8.42 -7.32 -0.66
CA ALA A 109 8.21 -6.61 -1.92
C ALA A 109 7.39 -7.47 -2.89
N ASN A 110 6.33 -6.89 -3.45
CA ASN A 110 5.51 -7.46 -4.51
C ASN A 110 5.65 -6.62 -5.78
N GLU A 111 5.69 -7.28 -6.94
CA GLU A 111 5.81 -6.62 -8.24
C GLU A 111 4.44 -6.15 -8.74
N PHE A 112 4.39 -4.91 -9.22
CA PHE A 112 3.24 -4.31 -9.91
C PHE A 112 3.68 -3.72 -11.23
N GLN A 113 2.82 -3.83 -12.25
CA GLN A 113 3.08 -3.31 -13.58
C GLN A 113 1.93 -2.40 -14.01
N ALA A 114 2.24 -1.18 -14.40
CA ALA A 114 1.27 -0.24 -14.96
C ALA A 114 1.28 -0.33 -16.49
N ILE A 115 0.11 -0.59 -17.09
CA ILE A 115 -0.04 -0.66 -18.54
C ILE A 115 -0.71 0.63 -19.02
N VAL A 116 0.05 1.45 -19.74
CA VAL A 116 -0.45 2.71 -20.33
C VAL A 116 -0.20 2.69 -21.83
N SER A 117 -1.23 3.01 -22.61
CA SER A 117 -1.10 3.11 -24.06
C SER A 117 -1.28 4.55 -24.53
N LEU A 118 -0.39 5.00 -25.41
CA LEU A 118 -0.46 6.31 -26.05
C LEU A 118 -0.66 6.13 -27.55
N ARG A 119 -1.63 6.86 -28.10
CA ARG A 119 -1.88 6.87 -29.54
C ARG A 119 -1.03 7.94 -30.23
N ASP A 120 -0.49 7.66 -31.41
CA ASP A 120 0.31 8.61 -32.22
C ASP A 120 -0.38 9.97 -32.42
N LYS A 121 -1.70 9.97 -32.62
CA LYS A 121 -2.50 11.20 -32.72
C LYS A 121 -2.31 12.12 -31.51
N MET A 122 -2.20 11.54 -30.31
CA MET A 122 -2.09 12.29 -29.05
C MET A 122 -0.68 12.86 -28.90
N LEU A 123 0.34 12.09 -29.28
CA LEU A 123 1.73 12.55 -29.31
C LEU A 123 1.90 13.73 -30.29
N ARG A 124 1.33 13.63 -31.49
CA ARG A 124 1.48 14.66 -32.52
C ARG A 124 0.67 15.93 -32.24
N ARG A 125 -0.45 15.81 -31.51
CA ARG A 125 -1.37 16.92 -31.23
C ARG A 125 -1.26 17.43 -29.79
N ASN A 126 -0.18 17.10 -29.09
CA ASN A 126 0.05 17.60 -27.74
C ASN A 126 0.38 19.10 -27.77
N ILE A 127 -0.06 19.82 -26.74
CA ILE A 127 0.27 21.24 -26.56
C ILE A 127 1.57 21.41 -25.77
N GLU A 128 1.91 20.43 -24.93
CA GLU A 128 3.06 20.42 -24.03
C GLU A 128 4.41 20.24 -24.74
N LYS A 129 4.40 19.75 -25.99
CA LYS A 129 5.60 19.53 -26.82
C LYS A 129 6.72 18.80 -26.04
N GLU A 130 7.86 19.45 -25.84
CA GLU A 130 9.02 18.93 -25.10
C GLU A 130 8.72 18.66 -23.61
N GLY A 131 7.73 19.34 -23.03
CA GLY A 131 7.28 19.13 -21.66
C GLY A 131 6.34 17.93 -21.48
N PHE A 132 5.87 17.30 -22.57
CA PHE A 132 4.86 16.25 -22.51
C PHE A 132 5.27 15.07 -21.64
N GLU A 133 6.53 14.65 -21.69
CA GLU A 133 7.03 13.54 -20.88
C GLU A 133 6.96 13.86 -19.38
N ASN A 134 7.21 15.11 -18.99
CA ASN A 134 7.13 15.52 -17.60
C ASN A 134 5.69 15.50 -17.10
N THR A 135 4.76 16.02 -17.89
CA THR A 135 3.33 16.04 -17.55
C THR A 135 2.76 14.63 -17.52
N LEU A 136 3.20 13.75 -18.42
CA LEU A 136 2.79 12.34 -18.41
C LEU A 136 3.26 11.63 -17.15
N ILE A 137 4.51 11.85 -16.73
CA ILE A 137 5.03 11.28 -15.48
C ILE A 137 4.24 11.79 -14.28
N ASP A 138 3.84 13.06 -14.29
CA ASP A 138 3.08 13.66 -13.18
C ASP A 138 1.68 13.04 -13.09
N MET A 139 0.97 12.95 -14.23
CA MET A 139 -0.34 12.29 -14.29
C MET A 139 -0.27 10.80 -13.93
N LEU A 140 0.80 10.10 -14.34
CA LEU A 140 1.01 8.70 -14.00
C LEU A 140 1.29 8.53 -12.51
N GLY A 141 2.11 9.40 -11.93
CA GLY A 141 2.40 9.42 -10.49
C GLY A 141 1.14 9.62 -9.66
N GLU A 142 0.30 10.59 -10.03
CA GLU A 142 -0.98 10.87 -9.35
C GLU A 142 -1.93 9.66 -9.40
N ALA A 143 -2.07 9.02 -10.56
CA ALA A 143 -2.92 7.85 -10.73
C ALA A 143 -2.42 6.66 -9.91
N VAL A 144 -1.12 6.34 -10.02
CA VAL A 144 -0.51 5.23 -9.27
C VAL A 144 -0.54 5.50 -7.76
N GLY A 145 -0.41 6.77 -7.33
CA GLY A 145 -0.53 7.17 -5.94
C GLY A 145 -1.90 6.81 -5.36
N ARG A 146 -3.00 7.17 -6.06
CA ARG A 146 -4.36 6.79 -5.64
C ARG A 146 -4.56 5.28 -5.55
N ASP A 147 -4.12 4.56 -6.57
CA ASP A 147 -4.25 3.09 -6.60
C ASP A 147 -3.42 2.46 -5.47
N SER A 148 -2.27 3.04 -5.15
CA SER A 148 -1.42 2.59 -4.04
C SER A 148 -2.06 2.84 -2.67
N GLU A 149 -2.78 3.95 -2.47
CA GLU A 149 -3.54 4.19 -1.24
C GLU A 149 -4.65 3.18 -1.04
N GLU A 150 -5.42 2.90 -2.10
CA GLU A 150 -6.47 1.89 -2.06
C GLU A 150 -5.90 0.52 -1.71
N LEU A 151 -4.79 0.14 -2.36
CA LEU A 151 -4.05 -1.08 -2.08
C LEU A 151 -3.59 -1.14 -0.62
N TYR A 152 -2.90 -0.12 -0.11
CA TYR A 152 -2.38 -0.18 1.26
C TYR A 152 -3.47 -0.10 2.32
N LEU A 153 -4.64 0.47 2.01
CA LEU A 153 -5.74 0.53 2.94
C LEU A 153 -6.54 -0.77 2.95
N PHE A 154 -7.01 -1.24 1.80
CA PHE A 154 -8.06 -2.27 1.69
C PHE A 154 -7.59 -3.63 1.21
N ALA A 155 -6.35 -3.79 0.73
CA ALA A 155 -5.90 -5.07 0.20
C ALA A 155 -6.06 -6.21 1.21
N ASN A 156 -6.43 -7.38 0.69
CA ASN A 156 -6.70 -8.54 1.50
C ASN A 156 -6.32 -9.82 0.74
N THR A 157 -5.40 -10.60 1.30
CA THR A 157 -4.96 -11.88 0.72
C THR A 157 -6.04 -12.96 0.69
N ASP A 158 -7.14 -12.77 1.42
CA ASP A 158 -8.30 -13.67 1.37
C ASP A 158 -9.13 -13.45 0.08
N MET A 159 -8.94 -12.32 -0.63
CA MET A 159 -9.57 -12.08 -1.93
C MET A 159 -8.93 -12.95 -3.02
N THR A 160 -9.75 -13.45 -3.92
CA THR A 160 -9.27 -14.22 -5.07
C THR A 160 -8.82 -13.30 -6.20
N TYR A 161 -7.84 -13.74 -6.99
CA TYR A 161 -7.37 -13.02 -8.18
C TYR A 161 -8.51 -12.70 -9.17
N SER A 162 -9.55 -13.53 -9.21
CA SER A 162 -10.73 -13.30 -10.05
C SER A 162 -11.64 -12.18 -9.57
N GLN A 163 -11.56 -11.80 -8.30
CA GLN A 163 -12.33 -10.67 -7.74
C GLN A 163 -11.57 -9.37 -7.99
N ASP A 164 -10.28 -9.34 -7.66
CA ASP A 164 -9.39 -8.21 -7.89
C ASP A 164 -7.94 -8.71 -7.93
N ASP A 165 -7.21 -8.40 -9.01
CA ASP A 165 -5.83 -8.84 -9.20
C ASP A 165 -4.79 -8.00 -8.46
N VAL A 166 -5.15 -6.78 -8.08
CA VAL A 166 -4.29 -5.81 -7.39
C VAL A 166 -4.44 -5.96 -5.88
N LEU A 167 -5.68 -5.93 -5.38
CA LEU A 167 -6.00 -5.99 -3.95
C LEU A 167 -5.74 -7.36 -3.32
N SER A 168 -5.65 -8.45 -4.10
CA SER A 168 -5.37 -9.78 -3.58
C SER A 168 -3.90 -10.03 -3.22
N LYS A 169 -2.99 -9.08 -3.52
CA LYS A 169 -1.53 -9.32 -3.46
C LYS A 169 -0.92 -9.13 -2.08
N LEU A 170 -1.53 -8.33 -1.22
CA LEU A 170 -1.01 -8.03 0.12
C LEU A 170 -2.15 -7.80 1.13
N ASN A 171 -1.81 -7.74 2.41
CA ASN A 171 -2.75 -7.34 3.46
C ASN A 171 -2.52 -5.87 3.80
N GLY A 172 -3.54 -5.06 3.57
CA GLY A 172 -3.57 -3.63 3.88
C GLY A 172 -3.70 -3.35 5.38
N TRP A 173 -3.60 -2.08 5.74
CA TRP A 173 -3.59 -1.63 7.13
C TRP A 173 -4.90 -1.92 7.86
N VAL A 174 -6.03 -1.88 7.15
CA VAL A 174 -7.35 -2.20 7.74
C VAL A 174 -7.36 -3.65 8.22
N LYS A 175 -6.92 -4.60 7.38
CA LYS A 175 -6.82 -6.02 7.75
C LYS A 175 -5.79 -6.28 8.86
N LEU A 176 -4.68 -5.54 8.87
CA LEU A 176 -3.63 -5.68 9.89
C LEU A 176 -3.97 -5.00 11.22
N ALA A 177 -4.94 -4.10 11.25
CA ALA A 177 -5.35 -3.42 12.46
C ALA A 177 -6.09 -4.38 13.40
N VAL A 178 -5.44 -4.71 14.53
CA VAL A 178 -5.98 -5.62 15.56
C VAL A 178 -7.24 -5.07 16.24
N ASN A 179 -7.40 -3.73 16.27
CA ASN A 179 -8.51 -3.06 16.94
C ASN A 179 -9.58 -2.55 15.95
N ALA A 180 -9.60 -3.09 14.73
CA ALA A 180 -10.60 -2.68 13.77
C ALA A 180 -11.95 -3.31 14.13
N VAL A 181 -12.96 -2.47 14.36
CA VAL A 181 -14.33 -2.89 14.68
C VAL A 181 -15.13 -2.88 13.38
N TYR A 182 -15.61 -4.04 12.94
CA TYR A 182 -16.38 -4.18 11.70
C TYR A 182 -17.85 -4.53 11.96
N GLY A 183 -18.74 -3.89 11.19
CA GLY A 183 -20.16 -4.23 11.14
C GLY A 183 -20.48 -5.23 10.01
N VAL A 184 -21.49 -6.09 10.21
CA VAL A 184 -22.00 -7.03 9.19
C VAL A 184 -22.32 -6.33 7.87
N ASP A 185 -21.93 -6.93 6.73
CA ASP A 185 -22.47 -6.65 5.40
C ASP A 185 -23.43 -7.79 5.00
N GLU A 186 -24.34 -7.53 4.07
CA GLU A 186 -25.47 -8.41 3.78
C GLU A 186 -25.13 -9.76 3.12
N GLU A 187 -23.85 -10.10 2.91
CA GLU A 187 -23.47 -11.41 2.37
C GLU A 187 -22.21 -11.93 3.05
N GLY A 188 -22.45 -12.81 4.02
CA GLY A 188 -21.45 -13.26 4.97
C GLY A 188 -20.22 -13.90 4.34
N TYR A 189 -19.06 -13.44 4.78
CA TYR A 189 -17.96 -14.23 5.30
C TYR A 189 -17.15 -13.32 6.25
N ILE A 190 -16.60 -13.91 7.31
CA ILE A 190 -15.85 -13.31 8.45
C ILE A 190 -16.72 -13.04 9.69
N GLU A 191 -16.32 -13.58 10.83
CA GLU A 191 -16.89 -13.26 12.16
C GLU A 191 -16.65 -11.75 12.42
N LYS A 192 -17.70 -10.93 12.32
CA LYS A 192 -17.63 -9.48 12.52
C LYS A 192 -17.98 -9.09 13.96
N ASP A 193 -17.46 -7.96 14.41
CA ASP A 193 -17.49 -7.54 15.82
C ASP A 193 -18.87 -7.08 16.30
N PHE A 194 -19.74 -6.61 15.39
CA PHE A 194 -21.14 -6.28 15.72
C PHE A 194 -22.09 -6.39 14.52
N ASP A 195 -23.38 -6.58 14.79
CA ASP A 195 -24.45 -6.68 13.81
C ASP A 195 -25.32 -5.41 13.82
N PRO A 196 -25.32 -4.59 12.75
CA PRO A 196 -26.14 -3.39 12.65
C PRO A 196 -27.65 -3.66 12.61
N ASN A 197 -28.06 -4.87 12.23
CA ASN A 197 -29.46 -5.29 12.12
C ASN A 197 -29.96 -6.01 13.38
N ALA A 198 -29.08 -6.24 14.37
CA ALA A 198 -29.46 -6.87 15.62
C ALA A 198 -30.44 -6.00 16.41
N THR A 199 -31.36 -6.64 17.13
CA THR A 199 -32.28 -5.98 18.07
C THR A 199 -31.56 -5.25 19.22
N THR A 200 -30.28 -5.53 19.42
CA THR A 200 -29.40 -4.92 20.43
C THR A 200 -28.57 -3.76 19.88
N PHE A 201 -28.78 -3.35 18.63
CA PHE A 201 -28.18 -2.13 18.09
C PHE A 201 -28.81 -0.88 18.74
N PRO A 202 -28.01 0.13 19.16
CA PRO A 202 -26.55 0.29 18.98
C PRO A 202 -25.68 -0.22 20.14
N GLU A 203 -26.24 -0.86 21.18
CA GLU A 203 -25.48 -1.29 22.37
C GLU A 203 -24.39 -2.33 22.05
N ASN A 204 -24.62 -3.22 21.09
CA ASN A 204 -23.63 -4.18 20.63
C ASN A 204 -22.39 -3.52 20.01
N MET A 205 -22.58 -2.44 19.24
CA MET A 205 -21.51 -1.64 18.66
C MET A 205 -20.67 -0.97 19.77
N PHE A 206 -21.32 -0.40 20.79
CA PHE A 206 -20.58 0.21 21.90
C PHE A 206 -19.81 -0.81 22.74
N LYS A 207 -20.32 -2.03 22.88
CA LYS A 207 -19.58 -3.13 23.53
C LYS A 207 -18.36 -3.54 22.72
N ALA A 208 -18.50 -3.69 21.40
CA ALA A 208 -17.39 -4.00 20.52
C ALA A 208 -16.30 -2.91 20.55
N ILE A 209 -16.70 -1.63 20.58
CA ILE A 209 -15.76 -0.51 20.74
C ILE A 209 -15.05 -0.56 22.09
N LEU A 210 -15.76 -0.88 23.18
CA LEU A 210 -15.17 -1.00 24.51
C LEU A 210 -14.16 -2.14 24.59
N ASP A 211 -14.49 -3.29 24.00
CA ASP A 211 -13.59 -4.46 23.99
C ASP A 211 -12.36 -4.23 23.10
N ALA A 212 -12.47 -3.41 22.05
CA ALA A 212 -11.37 -3.02 21.18
C ALA A 212 -10.49 -1.88 21.73
N THR A 213 -10.89 -1.22 22.82
CA THR A 213 -10.03 -0.22 23.47
C THR A 213 -8.93 -0.88 24.32
N PRO A 214 -7.66 -0.44 24.21
CA PRO A 214 -6.53 -1.02 24.94
C PRO A 214 -6.52 -0.73 26.44
#